data_AF-A0A7V9ZIM8-F1
#
_entry.id   AF-A0A7V9ZIM8-F1
#
_cell.length_a   1.000
_cell.length_b   1.000
_cell.length_c   1.000
_cell.angle_alpha   90.00
_cell.angle_beta   90.00
_cell.angle_gamma   90.00
#
_symmetry.space_group_name_H-M   'P 1'
#
loop_
_entity.id
_entity.type
_entity.pdbx_description
1 polymer ?
#
loop_
_entity_poly.entity_id
_entity_poly.type
_entity_poly.pdbx_seq_one_letter_code
_entity_poly.pdbx_strand_id
1 'polypeptide(L)'
;MQTVPLEKMANGSFLLQPAGHADTYDVTLFGRGDGDLATAFRWDTPSDGPLPEPEARLALLAGHDGELDSYGVELAIENLAATPEEATAKITTTAANGQSTTFTATMSRQRCQPVGSLYWDGPDDQGALAADLGPPPFTYQVVTVLDGERHEASADWPTDVIRGNEPSVALSFTPPLPALQ
;
A
#
# COMPACT_ATOMS: atom_id res chain seq x y z
N MET A 1 -2.15 5.29 -4.25
CA MET A 1 -2.99 6.44 -4.72
C MET A 1 -2.35 7.75 -4.24
N GLN A 2 -1.84 8.60 -5.13
CA GLN A 2 -1.20 9.87 -4.74
C GLN A 2 -2.25 10.93 -4.37
N THR A 3 -2.07 11.61 -3.23
CA THR A 3 -2.89 12.77 -2.84
C THR A 3 -2.02 14.02 -2.81
N VAL A 4 -2.44 15.06 -3.54
CA VAL A 4 -1.77 16.35 -3.53
C VAL A 4 -2.64 17.34 -2.74
N PRO A 5 -2.09 18.01 -1.71
CA PRO A 5 -2.86 19.00 -0.96
C PRO A 5 -3.17 20.20 -1.85
N LEU A 6 -4.40 20.69 -1.76
CA LEU A 6 -4.80 21.95 -2.37
C LEU A 6 -4.44 23.11 -1.45
N GLU A 7 -3.81 24.14 -1.99
CA GLU A 7 -3.64 25.40 -1.28
C GLU A 7 -4.90 26.25 -1.47
N LYS A 8 -5.48 26.71 -0.35
CA LYS A 8 -6.64 27.61 -0.40
C LYS A 8 -6.18 29.04 -0.66
N MET A 9 -6.73 29.64 -1.70
CA MET A 9 -6.40 30.97 -2.21
C MET A 9 -7.60 31.92 -2.04
N ALA A 10 -7.33 33.24 -2.04
CA ALA A 10 -8.28 34.35 -2.31
C ALA A 10 -9.72 34.15 -1.80
N ASN A 11 -10.72 34.96 -2.14
CA ASN A 11 -11.85 34.63 -3.04
C ASN A 11 -12.41 33.19 -3.15
N GLY A 12 -12.02 32.21 -2.34
CA GLY A 12 -12.53 30.83 -2.41
C GLY A 12 -11.98 30.00 -3.58
N SER A 13 -10.85 30.41 -4.16
CA SER A 13 -10.13 29.61 -5.15
C SER A 13 -9.18 28.60 -4.48
N PHE A 14 -8.74 27.62 -5.26
CA PHE A 14 -7.78 26.61 -4.84
C PHE A 14 -6.65 26.54 -5.86
N LEU A 15 -5.42 26.36 -5.38
CA LEU A 15 -4.25 26.07 -6.19
C LEU A 15 -3.91 24.58 -6.05
N LEU A 16 -3.90 23.88 -7.18
CA LEU A 16 -3.38 22.53 -7.31
C LEU A 16 -2.00 22.61 -7.97
N GLN A 17 -0.97 22.18 -7.26
CA GLN A 17 0.34 21.97 -7.88
C GLN A 17 0.30 20.67 -8.71
N PRO A 18 0.82 20.68 -9.95
CA PRO A 18 1.02 19.45 -10.71
C PRO A 18 1.79 18.40 -9.91
N ALA A 19 1.40 17.14 -10.05
CA ALA A 19 2.18 15.98 -9.63
C ALA A 19 2.32 15.04 -10.83
N GLY A 20 3.33 14.17 -10.81
CA GLY A 20 3.67 13.38 -11.99
C GLY A 20 4.57 14.13 -12.97
N HIS A 21 4.78 13.52 -14.14
CA HIS A 21 5.56 14.10 -15.22
C HIS A 21 4.90 15.34 -15.84
N ALA A 22 5.67 16.15 -16.54
CA ALA A 22 5.17 17.14 -17.48
C ALA A 22 4.43 16.43 -18.62
N ASP A 23 3.11 16.54 -18.66
CA ASP A 23 2.28 15.92 -19.70
C ASP A 23 0.89 16.58 -19.79
N THR A 24 0.07 16.06 -20.68
CA THR A 24 -1.33 16.39 -20.86
C THR A 24 -2.21 15.38 -20.12
N TYR A 25 -2.92 15.84 -19.10
CA TYR A 25 -3.79 15.01 -18.25
C TYR A 25 -5.26 15.25 -18.55
N ASP A 26 -6.07 14.18 -18.59
CA ASP A 26 -7.53 14.29 -18.52
C ASP A 26 -7.95 14.23 -17.03
N VAL A 27 -8.33 15.38 -16.47
CA VAL A 27 -8.64 15.56 -15.05
C VAL A 27 -10.15 15.55 -14.86
N THR A 28 -10.64 14.73 -13.92
CA THR A 28 -12.03 14.81 -13.44
C THR A 28 -12.08 15.44 -12.07
N LEU A 29 -12.77 16.57 -11.95
CA LEU A 29 -13.02 17.29 -10.70
C LEU A 29 -14.41 16.95 -10.18
N PHE A 30 -14.47 16.49 -8.92
CA PHE A 30 -15.71 16.28 -8.18
C PHE A 30 -15.83 17.32 -7.05
N GLY A 31 -17.03 17.87 -6.87
CA GLY A 31 -17.34 18.81 -5.79
C GLY A 31 -18.69 18.51 -5.15
N ARG A 32 -18.84 18.85 -3.86
CA ARG A 32 -20.09 18.73 -3.10
C ARG A 32 -20.37 20.04 -2.36
N GLY A 33 -21.65 20.44 -2.27
CA GLY A 33 -22.12 21.68 -1.62
C GLY A 33 -23.66 21.76 -1.62
N ASP A 34 -24.23 22.93 -1.94
CA ASP A 34 -25.69 23.08 -2.19
C ASP A 34 -26.18 22.33 -3.45
N GLY A 35 -25.27 21.63 -4.12
CA GLY A 35 -25.46 20.65 -5.18
C GLY A 35 -24.15 19.90 -5.44
N ASP A 36 -24.20 18.86 -6.28
CA ASP A 36 -23.02 18.09 -6.67
C ASP A 36 -22.46 18.58 -8.01
N LEU A 37 -21.14 18.60 -8.14
CA LEU A 37 -20.41 18.97 -9.36
C LEU A 37 -19.53 17.79 -9.81
N ALA A 38 -19.58 17.47 -11.09
CA ALA A 38 -18.59 16.64 -11.77
C ALA A 38 -18.25 17.29 -13.11
N THR A 39 -16.97 17.60 -13.35
CA THR A 39 -16.50 18.17 -14.61
C THR A 39 -15.19 17.52 -15.02
N ALA A 40 -14.96 17.38 -16.33
CA ALA A 40 -13.72 16.88 -16.88
C ALA A 40 -13.09 17.93 -17.78
N PHE A 41 -11.77 18.11 -17.65
CA PHE A 41 -11.01 19.03 -18.48
C PHE A 41 -9.61 18.47 -18.74
N ARG A 42 -9.00 18.95 -19.82
CA ARG A 42 -7.61 18.63 -20.16
C ARG A 42 -6.69 19.65 -19.53
N TRP A 43 -5.63 19.19 -18.88
CA TRP A 43 -4.66 20.02 -18.18
C TRP A 43 -3.24 19.69 -18.64
N ASP A 44 -2.59 20.67 -19.27
CA ASP A 44 -1.19 20.56 -19.65
C ASP A 44 -0.30 21.06 -18.51
N THR A 45 0.63 20.22 -18.05
CA THR A 45 1.62 20.57 -17.03
C THR A 45 2.99 20.71 -17.69
N PRO A 46 3.60 21.92 -17.69
CA PRO A 46 4.82 22.17 -18.47
C PRO A 46 6.11 21.69 -17.79
N SER A 47 6.02 21.24 -16.54
CA SER A 47 7.15 20.84 -15.70
C SER A 47 6.75 19.68 -14.81
N ASP A 48 7.70 18.78 -14.57
CA ASP A 48 7.53 17.68 -13.62
C ASP A 48 7.18 18.21 -12.23
N GLY A 49 6.24 17.54 -11.59
CA GLY A 49 5.94 17.70 -10.17
C GLY A 49 6.53 16.55 -9.34
N PRO A 50 6.27 16.53 -8.03
CA PRO A 50 6.66 15.41 -7.18
C PRO A 50 6.06 14.09 -7.68
N LEU A 51 6.90 13.07 -7.85
CA LEU A 51 6.49 11.70 -8.15
C LEU A 51 6.14 10.97 -6.84
N PRO A 52 5.16 10.05 -6.87
CA PRO A 52 4.88 9.23 -5.71
C PRO A 52 6.01 8.24 -5.47
N GLU A 53 6.45 8.13 -4.22
CA GLU A 53 7.36 7.06 -3.82
C GLU A 53 6.60 5.73 -3.72
N PRO A 54 7.29 4.58 -3.92
CA PRO A 54 6.72 3.28 -3.66
C PRO A 54 6.23 3.16 -2.21
N GLU A 55 5.02 2.64 -2.05
CA GLU A 55 4.42 2.40 -0.75
C GLU A 55 4.06 0.92 -0.63
N ALA A 56 4.22 0.36 0.57
CA ALA A 56 3.86 -1.02 0.83
C ALA A 56 3.22 -1.19 2.20
N ARG A 57 2.22 -2.06 2.28
CA ARG A 57 1.49 -2.35 3.52
C ARG A 57 1.08 -3.82 3.60
N LEU A 58 1.03 -4.33 4.82
CA LEU A 58 0.58 -5.69 5.14
C LEU A 58 -0.53 -5.64 6.19
N ALA A 59 -1.68 -6.25 5.89
CA ALA A 59 -2.67 -6.66 6.88
C ALA A 59 -2.64 -8.18 7.01
N LEU A 60 -2.50 -8.66 8.25
CA LEU A 60 -2.45 -10.09 8.57
C LEU A 60 -3.23 -10.37 9.84
N LEU A 61 -2.86 -9.72 10.94
CA LEU A 61 -3.56 -9.81 12.22
C LEU A 61 -4.37 -8.56 12.47
N ALA A 62 -5.56 -8.73 13.04
CA ALA A 62 -6.44 -7.68 13.49
C ALA A 62 -6.74 -7.84 14.98
N GLY A 63 -6.89 -6.72 15.68
CA GLY A 63 -7.42 -6.69 17.03
C GLY A 63 -8.85 -6.21 16.95
N HIS A 64 -9.82 -7.11 17.10
CA HIS A 64 -11.25 -6.76 17.10
C HIS A 64 -11.78 -6.89 18.52
N ASP A 65 -12.29 -5.79 19.10
CA ASP A 65 -12.89 -5.77 20.44
C ASP A 65 -12.04 -6.36 21.58
N GLY A 66 -10.71 -6.36 21.41
CA GLY A 66 -9.75 -6.91 22.37
C GLY A 66 -9.38 -8.37 22.13
N GLU A 67 -9.97 -9.02 21.12
CA GLU A 67 -9.60 -10.35 20.66
C GLU A 67 -8.71 -10.27 19.41
N LEU A 68 -7.72 -11.16 19.34
CA LEU A 68 -6.85 -11.30 18.19
C LEU A 68 -7.52 -12.19 17.16
N ASP A 69 -7.58 -11.75 15.90
CA ASP A 69 -8.12 -12.49 14.77
C ASP A 69 -7.30 -12.23 13.49
N SER A 70 -7.58 -12.96 12.41
CA SER A 70 -7.04 -12.71 11.08
C SER A 70 -8.13 -12.91 10.03
N TYR A 71 -8.26 -11.94 9.13
CA TYR A 71 -9.15 -12.02 7.97
C TYR A 71 -8.48 -12.63 6.73
N GLY A 72 -7.26 -13.16 6.86
CA GLY A 72 -6.43 -13.62 5.76
C GLY A 72 -5.21 -12.73 5.54
N VAL A 73 -4.65 -12.79 4.33
CA VAL A 73 -3.42 -12.07 3.97
C VAL A 73 -3.79 -10.96 3.00
N GLU A 74 -3.42 -9.72 3.31
CA GLU A 74 -3.45 -8.62 2.34
C GLU A 74 -2.11 -7.90 2.32
N LEU A 75 -1.31 -8.12 1.27
CA LEU A 75 -0.10 -7.37 1.00
C LEU A 75 -0.32 -6.52 -0.24
N ALA A 76 -0.10 -5.21 -0.13
CA ALA A 76 -0.17 -4.29 -1.26
C ALA A 76 1.17 -3.57 -1.42
N ILE A 77 1.60 -3.43 -2.67
CA ILE A 77 2.70 -2.55 -3.08
C ILE A 77 2.16 -1.65 -4.19
N GLU A 78 2.37 -0.35 -4.08
CA GLU A 78 1.89 0.66 -5.02
C GLU A 78 3.01 1.61 -5.45
N ASN A 79 2.78 2.34 -6.54
CA ASN A 79 3.65 3.38 -7.09
C ASN A 79 5.06 2.88 -7.47
N LEU A 80 5.19 1.62 -7.90
CA LEU A 80 6.44 1.13 -8.49
C LEU A 80 6.73 1.84 -9.82
N ALA A 81 8.02 1.95 -10.16
CA ALA A 81 8.51 2.45 -11.45
C ALA A 81 7.80 1.83 -12.66
N ALA A 82 7.54 0.53 -12.57
CA ALA A 82 6.76 -0.26 -13.51
C ALA A 82 6.14 -1.45 -12.78
N THR A 83 5.13 -2.09 -13.38
CA THR A 83 4.68 -3.41 -12.92
C THR A 83 5.72 -4.46 -13.30
N PRO A 84 6.30 -5.21 -12.35
CA PRO A 84 7.28 -6.25 -12.66
C PRO A 84 6.65 -7.41 -13.43
N GLU A 85 7.47 -8.08 -14.24
CA GLU A 85 7.07 -9.29 -14.99
C GLU A 85 6.95 -10.49 -14.05
N GLU A 86 7.86 -10.59 -13.09
CA GLU A 86 7.88 -11.64 -12.06
C GLU A 86 7.90 -11.02 -10.67
N ALA A 87 6.98 -11.45 -9.81
CA ALA A 87 6.93 -10.99 -8.44
C ALA A 87 6.49 -12.09 -7.47
N THR A 88 7.25 -12.25 -6.38
CA THR A 88 6.93 -13.17 -5.28
C THR A 88 7.04 -12.45 -3.95
N ALA A 89 6.27 -12.92 -2.96
CA ALA A 89 6.33 -12.40 -1.60
C ALA A 89 6.32 -13.57 -0.61
N LYS A 90 7.23 -13.54 0.37
CA LYS A 90 7.32 -14.49 1.46
C LYS A 90 7.17 -13.74 2.78
N ILE A 91 6.24 -14.18 3.62
CA ILE A 91 5.90 -13.54 4.87
C ILE A 91 6.25 -14.50 6.01
N THR A 92 6.99 -13.99 6.99
CA THR A 92 7.25 -14.67 8.26
C THR A 92 6.61 -13.85 9.37
N THR A 93 5.85 -14.51 10.22
CA THR A 93 5.21 -13.90 11.39
C THR A 93 5.72 -14.58 12.64
N THR A 94 6.17 -13.80 13.63
CA THR A 94 6.68 -14.29 14.91
C THR A 94 5.90 -13.64 16.05
N ALA A 95 5.32 -14.45 16.94
CA ALA A 95 4.66 -13.99 18.15
C ALA A 95 5.66 -13.70 19.27
N ALA A 96 5.23 -12.99 20.33
CA ALA A 96 6.08 -12.62 21.46
C ALA A 96 6.69 -13.81 22.22
N ASN A 97 6.07 -14.98 22.15
CA ASN A 97 6.57 -16.23 22.72
C ASN A 97 7.65 -16.92 21.85
N GLY A 98 8.00 -16.34 20.70
CA GLY A 98 8.99 -16.85 19.75
C GLY A 98 8.46 -17.89 18.76
N GLN A 99 7.19 -18.28 18.82
CA GLN A 99 6.58 -19.14 17.80
C GLN A 99 6.43 -18.36 16.50
N SER A 100 6.71 -19.03 15.37
CA SER A 100 6.65 -18.41 14.06
C SER A 100 6.01 -19.31 13.01
N THR A 101 5.41 -18.67 12.00
CA THR A 101 5.01 -19.31 10.75
C THR A 101 5.62 -18.56 9.57
N THR A 102 5.79 -19.25 8.46
CA THR A 102 6.31 -18.68 7.22
C THR A 102 5.58 -19.27 6.03
N PHE A 103 5.10 -18.42 5.14
CA PHE A 103 4.42 -18.84 3.92
C PHE A 103 4.75 -17.93 2.73
N THR A 104 4.49 -18.41 1.52
CA THR A 104 4.57 -17.60 0.29
C THR A 104 3.18 -17.05 0.01
N ALA A 105 3.06 -15.74 -0.12
CA ALA A 105 1.80 -15.08 -0.42
C ALA A 105 1.35 -15.40 -1.85
N THR A 106 0.05 -15.53 -2.05
CA THR A 106 -0.58 -15.80 -3.35
C THR A 106 -0.98 -14.48 -3.98
N MET A 107 -0.49 -14.23 -5.20
CA MET A 107 -0.82 -13.01 -5.91
C MET A 107 -2.29 -13.01 -6.34
N SER A 108 -2.95 -11.88 -6.16
CA SER A 108 -4.36 -11.75 -6.48
C SER A 108 -4.61 -11.90 -7.98
N ARG A 109 -5.74 -12.52 -8.32
CA ARG A 109 -6.18 -12.69 -9.71
C ARG A 109 -6.95 -11.48 -10.24
N GLN A 110 -7.11 -10.44 -9.43
CA GLN A 110 -7.79 -9.21 -9.86
C GLN A 110 -7.02 -8.54 -10.99
N ARG A 111 -7.69 -8.36 -12.14
CA ARG A 111 -7.07 -7.86 -13.37
C ARG A 111 -7.07 -6.33 -13.50
N CYS A 112 -7.68 -5.62 -12.55
CA CYS A 112 -7.86 -4.17 -12.59
C CYS A 112 -6.97 -3.49 -11.54
N GLN A 113 -5.67 -3.74 -11.60
CA GLN A 113 -4.70 -3.02 -10.79
C GLN A 113 -4.11 -1.85 -11.59
N PRO A 114 -3.86 -0.70 -10.96
CA PRO A 114 -3.07 0.36 -11.57
C PRO A 114 -1.68 -0.16 -12.00
N VAL A 115 -1.10 0.46 -13.02
CA VAL A 115 0.29 0.21 -13.38
C VAL A 115 1.18 0.56 -12.19
N GLY A 116 2.20 -0.25 -11.93
CA GLY A 116 3.08 -0.10 -10.77
C GLY A 116 2.47 -0.59 -9.45
N SER A 117 1.39 -1.37 -9.49
CA SER A 117 0.77 -1.97 -8.30
C SER A 117 0.82 -3.50 -8.32
N LEU A 118 1.04 -4.08 -7.14
CA LEU A 118 0.97 -5.51 -6.86
C LEU A 118 0.10 -5.75 -5.64
N TYR A 119 -0.70 -6.81 -5.68
CA TYR A 119 -1.58 -7.19 -4.57
C TYR A 119 -1.56 -8.70 -4.37
N TRP A 120 -1.37 -9.13 -3.13
CA TRP A 120 -1.49 -10.52 -2.69
C TRP A 120 -2.61 -10.61 -1.67
N ASP A 121 -3.54 -11.55 -1.88
CA ASP A 121 -4.77 -11.72 -1.10
C ASP A 121 -4.88 -13.14 -0.51
N GLY A 122 -3.75 -13.79 -0.26
CA GLY A 122 -3.75 -15.13 0.30
C GLY A 122 -2.34 -15.69 0.58
N PRO A 123 -2.23 -16.94 1.03
CA PRO A 123 -3.35 -17.86 1.27
C PRO A 123 -4.01 -17.62 2.65
N ASP A 124 -5.34 -17.59 2.69
CA ASP A 124 -6.13 -17.20 3.87
C ASP A 124 -5.93 -18.12 5.07
N ASP A 125 -5.77 -19.42 4.83
CA ASP A 125 -5.53 -20.41 5.88
C ASP A 125 -4.23 -20.13 6.64
N GLN A 126 -3.18 -19.68 5.95
CA GLN A 126 -1.92 -19.30 6.58
C GLN A 126 -2.03 -17.97 7.32
N GLY A 127 -2.88 -17.06 6.86
CA GLY A 127 -3.26 -15.85 7.59
C GLY A 127 -3.92 -16.19 8.92
N ALA A 128 -4.95 -17.04 8.88
CA ALA A 128 -5.67 -17.52 10.07
C ALA A 128 -4.74 -18.18 11.09
N LEU A 129 -3.81 -19.04 10.63
CA LEU A 129 -2.83 -19.71 11.50
C LEU A 129 -1.90 -18.74 12.23
N ALA A 130 -1.68 -17.52 11.70
CA ALA A 130 -0.83 -16.54 12.37
C ALA A 130 -1.44 -16.05 13.69
N ALA A 131 -2.77 -16.00 13.80
CA ALA A 131 -3.48 -15.61 15.03
C ALA A 131 -3.33 -16.66 16.15
N ASP A 132 -3.13 -17.93 15.77
CA ASP A 132 -2.96 -19.05 16.70
C ASP A 132 -1.52 -19.21 17.23
N LEU A 133 -0.55 -18.44 16.74
CA LEU A 133 0.87 -18.59 17.12
C LEU A 133 1.15 -18.27 18.59
N GLY A 134 0.37 -17.38 19.20
CA GLY A 134 0.60 -16.94 20.58
C GLY A 134 0.11 -15.53 20.86
N PRO A 135 0.45 -14.98 22.04
CA PRO A 135 0.06 -13.63 22.40
C PRO A 135 0.89 -12.56 21.65
N PRO A 136 0.32 -11.35 21.45
CA PRO A 136 1.05 -10.21 20.90
C PRO A 136 2.16 -9.70 21.86
N PRO A 137 3.07 -8.83 21.37
CA PRO A 137 3.18 -8.30 20.00
C PRO A 137 3.65 -9.34 18.98
N PHE A 138 3.52 -8.99 17.70
CA PHE A 138 3.99 -9.79 16.58
C PHE A 138 4.99 -9.01 15.74
N THR A 139 6.05 -9.67 15.29
CA THR A 139 6.96 -9.13 14.29
C THR A 139 6.70 -9.82 12.96
N TYR A 140 6.57 -9.03 11.90
CA TYR A 140 6.50 -9.48 10.52
C TYR A 140 7.85 -9.25 9.84
N GLN A 141 8.28 -10.22 9.05
CA GLN A 141 9.34 -10.08 8.06
C GLN A 141 8.75 -10.40 6.70
N VAL A 142 8.87 -9.47 5.76
CA VAL A 142 8.38 -9.60 4.39
C VAL A 142 9.57 -9.55 3.46
N VAL A 143 9.70 -10.58 2.64
CA VAL A 143 10.70 -10.66 1.58
C VAL A 143 9.96 -10.67 0.27
N THR A 144 10.21 -9.69 -0.58
CA THR A 144 9.72 -9.66 -1.96
C THR A 144 10.87 -9.87 -2.92
N VAL A 145 10.58 -10.52 -4.04
CA VAL A 145 11.50 -10.59 -5.18
C VAL A 145 10.77 -10.04 -6.38
N LEU A 146 11.27 -8.95 -6.96
CA LEU A 146 10.72 -8.25 -8.11
C LEU A 146 11.72 -8.35 -9.26
N ASP A 147 11.36 -9.02 -10.35
CA ASP A 147 12.24 -9.26 -11.52
C ASP A 147 13.65 -9.77 -11.15
N GLY A 148 13.72 -10.61 -10.12
CA GLY A 148 14.95 -11.21 -9.60
C GLY A 148 15.68 -10.38 -8.53
N GLU A 149 15.27 -9.13 -8.26
CA GLU A 149 15.82 -8.31 -7.19
C GLU A 149 15.09 -8.56 -5.86
N ARG A 150 15.84 -8.85 -4.80
CA ARG A 150 15.31 -9.15 -3.47
C ARG A 150 15.22 -7.90 -2.62
N HIS A 151 14.06 -7.66 -2.01
CA HIS A 151 13.80 -6.59 -1.06
C HIS A 151 13.27 -7.17 0.26
N GLU A 152 13.69 -6.62 1.39
CA GLU A 152 13.25 -7.06 2.72
C GLU A 152 12.68 -5.92 3.55
N ALA A 153 11.55 -6.16 4.21
CA ALA A 153 10.94 -5.25 5.18
C ALA A 153 10.63 -5.97 6.49
N SER A 154 10.59 -5.21 7.58
CA SER A 154 10.09 -5.66 8.87
C SER A 154 9.09 -4.66 9.45
N ALA A 155 8.11 -5.15 10.19
CA ALA A 155 7.15 -4.32 10.92
C ALA A 155 6.68 -5.02 12.19
N ASP A 156 6.35 -4.26 13.22
CA ASP A 156 5.84 -4.75 14.49
C ASP A 156 4.36 -4.41 14.66
N TRP A 157 3.52 -5.41 14.83
CA TRP A 157 2.10 -5.24 15.13
C TRP A 157 1.85 -5.34 16.65
N PRO A 158 1.06 -4.44 17.25
CA PRO A 158 0.28 -3.37 16.61
C PRO A 158 1.00 -2.01 16.50
N THR A 159 2.29 -1.92 16.83
CA THR A 159 3.05 -0.65 16.89
C THR A 159 3.05 0.13 15.58
N ASP A 160 3.26 -0.57 14.46
CA ASP A 160 3.44 0.01 13.13
C ASP A 160 2.13 0.07 12.32
N VAL A 161 0.99 -0.11 12.98
CA VAL A 161 -0.33 -0.02 12.34
C VAL A 161 -0.54 1.40 11.82
N ILE A 162 -0.94 1.49 10.55
CA ILE A 162 -1.25 2.73 9.87
C ILE A 162 -2.58 3.26 10.41
N ARG A 163 -2.53 4.40 11.10
CA ARG A 163 -3.72 5.06 11.64
C ARG A 163 -4.71 5.39 10.52
N GLY A 164 -5.95 4.93 10.67
CA GLY A 164 -7.02 5.12 9.67
C GLY A 164 -6.97 4.12 8.52
N ASN A 165 -6.06 3.14 8.57
CA ASN A 165 -6.00 1.99 7.66
C ASN A 165 -5.78 0.68 8.42
N GLU A 166 -6.29 0.60 9.65
CA GLU A 166 -6.28 -0.61 10.47
C GLU A 166 -6.90 -1.79 9.69
N PRO A 167 -6.32 -3.00 9.74
CA PRO A 167 -5.19 -3.40 10.58
C PRO A 167 -3.81 -3.34 9.88
N SER A 168 -3.70 -2.64 8.75
CA SER A 168 -2.48 -2.64 7.95
C SER A 168 -1.29 -2.02 8.69
N VAL A 169 -0.11 -2.62 8.59
CA VAL A 169 1.17 -2.03 9.00
C VAL A 169 1.92 -1.49 7.78
N ALA A 170 2.69 -0.42 7.97
CA ALA A 170 3.57 0.12 6.93
C ALA A 170 4.83 -0.74 6.78
N LEU A 171 5.28 -0.95 5.54
CA LEU A 171 6.50 -1.68 5.23
C LEU A 171 7.53 -0.75 4.58
N SER A 172 8.75 -0.75 5.12
CA SER A 172 9.90 -0.07 4.51
C SER A 172 10.93 -1.12 4.09
N PHE A 173 11.23 -1.16 2.80
CA PHE A 173 12.06 -2.20 2.19
C PHE A 173 13.52 -1.78 2.06
N THR A 174 14.42 -2.75 2.24
CA THR A 174 15.86 -2.64 1.97
C THR A 174 16.31 -3.78 1.03
N PRO A 175 16.94 -3.50 -0.11
CA PRO A 175 17.05 -2.17 -0.74
C PRO A 175 15.67 -1.54 -1.00
N PRO A 176 15.57 -0.21 -1.18
CA PRO A 176 14.32 0.47 -1.50
C PRO A 176 13.66 -0.13 -2.76
N LEU A 177 12.33 -0.08 -2.81
CA LEU A 177 11.58 -0.52 -3.98
C LEU A 177 11.86 0.41 -5.18
N PRO A 178 11.79 -0.08 -6.44
CA PRO A 178 12.00 0.75 -7.62
C PRO A 178 10.96 1.87 -7.73
N ALA A 179 11.41 3.12 -7.64
CA ALA A 179 10.57 4.32 -7.77
C ALA A 179 10.55 4.85 -9.21
N LEU A 180 9.44 5.52 -9.58
CA LEU A 180 9.37 6.34 -10.80
C LEU A 180 10.46 7.42 -10.76
N GLN A 181 11.16 7.64 -11.88
CA GLN A 181 12.20 8.66 -12.04
C GLN A 181 11.76 9.78 -12.95
#